data_AF-E4ZNZ5-F1
#
_entry.id   AF-E4ZNZ5-F1
#
_cell.length_a   1.000
_cell.length_b   1.000
_cell.length_c   1.000
_cell.angle_alpha   90.00
_cell.angle_beta   90.00
_cell.angle_gamma   90.00
#
_symmetry.space_group_name_H-M   'P 1'
#
loop_
_entity.id
_entity.type
_entity.pdbx_description
1 polymer ?
#
loop_
_entity_poly.entity_id
_entity_poly.type
_entity_poly.pdbx_seq_one_letter_code
_entity_poly.pdbx_strand_id
1 'polypeptide(L)'
;MLDTSPTHTHSRFEYLWQDSEAFKKPTKMPAPEYIEHLMAWVQANVDNESMFPSRIGVPFPKTFAALIRNMFKRLYRVYAHIYCHHYPVIIELGLEPHLNTSFKHYVLFIDEHGLANGSKDFWGPLGDLVESMLRSD
;
A
#
# COMPACT_ATOMS: atom_id res chain seq x y z
N MET A 1 -15.95 -8.69 9.46
CA MET A 1 -17.29 -8.19 9.08
C MET A 1 -17.15 -6.68 9.04
N LEU A 2 -17.18 -6.06 7.86
CA LEU A 2 -17.12 -4.60 7.72
C LEU A 2 -18.51 -4.15 7.29
N ASP A 3 -19.36 -3.90 8.27
CA ASP A 3 -20.65 -3.27 8.09
C ASP A 3 -20.77 -2.11 9.09
N THR A 4 -20.98 -0.92 8.56
CA THR A 4 -21.85 0.14 9.10
C THR A 4 -21.69 1.42 8.25
N SER A 5 -22.44 1.51 7.15
CA SER A 5 -23.23 2.71 6.80
C SER A 5 -23.77 2.65 5.36
N PRO A 6 -25.04 3.03 5.11
CA PRO A 6 -25.74 2.71 3.87
C PRO A 6 -25.92 3.95 2.98
N THR A 7 -24.86 4.54 2.43
CA THR A 7 -24.98 5.49 1.30
C THR A 7 -23.61 5.87 0.77
N HIS A 8 -23.09 5.08 -0.17
CA HIS A 8 -22.33 5.46 -1.37
C HIS A 8 -21.82 4.16 -1.97
N THR A 9 -22.10 3.94 -3.25
CA THR A 9 -21.67 2.78 -4.02
C THR A 9 -20.17 2.84 -4.30
N HIS A 10 -19.33 2.83 -3.25
CA HIS A 10 -17.92 2.51 -3.42
C HIS A 10 -17.81 1.00 -3.56
N SER A 11 -17.31 0.55 -4.70
CA SER A 11 -16.87 -0.83 -4.91
C SER A 11 -16.09 -1.29 -3.67
N ARG A 12 -16.62 -2.26 -2.92
CA ARG A 12 -15.95 -2.77 -1.71
C ARG A 12 -14.73 -3.56 -2.15
N PHE A 13 -13.57 -2.91 -2.17
CA PHE A 13 -12.30 -3.60 -2.29
C PHE A 13 -12.04 -4.34 -0.97
N GLU A 14 -12.00 -5.67 -1.04
CA GLU A 14 -11.61 -6.51 0.08
C GLU A 14 -10.18 -7.01 -0.12
N TYR A 15 -9.30 -6.71 0.83
CA TYR A 15 -7.91 -7.16 0.79
C TYR A 15 -7.74 -8.42 1.65
N LEU A 16 -7.32 -9.50 1.01
CA LEU A 16 -6.94 -10.75 1.68
C LEU A 16 -5.44 -10.77 1.93
N TRP A 17 -5.05 -11.29 3.10
CA TRP A 17 -3.65 -11.48 3.44
C TRP A 17 -3.15 -12.84 2.96
N GLN A 18 -1.92 -12.88 2.48
CA GLN A 18 -1.24 -14.12 2.13
C GLN A 18 0.27 -13.92 2.31
N ASP A 19 0.93 -14.92 2.88
CA ASP A 19 2.39 -15.01 2.96
C ASP A 19 2.86 -16.47 2.70
N SER A 20 4.18 -16.67 2.74
CA SER A 20 4.80 -17.97 2.52
C SER A 20 4.89 -18.86 3.76
N GLU A 21 4.57 -18.33 4.95
CA GLU A 21 4.82 -18.98 6.23
C GLU A 21 3.52 -19.45 6.89
N ALA A 22 2.79 -18.53 7.52
CA ALA A 22 1.61 -18.81 8.33
C ALA A 22 0.32 -18.78 7.50
N PHE A 23 0.22 -17.90 6.49
CA PHE A 23 -1.00 -17.68 5.72
C PHE A 23 -0.81 -18.05 4.24
N LYS A 24 -0.65 -19.36 3.99
CA LYS A 24 -0.37 -19.89 2.65
C LYS A 24 -1.51 -19.69 1.63
N LYS A 25 -2.73 -19.45 2.10
CA LYS A 25 -3.92 -19.15 1.28
C LYS A 25 -4.42 -17.74 1.57
N PRO A 26 -4.97 -17.01 0.58
CA PRO A 26 -5.62 -15.72 0.81
C PRO A 26 -6.63 -15.81 1.94
N THR A 27 -6.35 -15.12 3.04
CA THR A 27 -7.10 -15.20 4.29
C THR A 27 -7.69 -13.84 4.62
N LYS A 28 -8.96 -13.85 5.00
CA LYS A 28 -9.66 -12.67 5.47
C LYS A 28 -9.30 -12.40 6.93
N MET A 29 -8.96 -11.16 7.23
CA MET A 29 -8.65 -10.71 8.60
C MET A 29 -9.13 -9.27 8.81
N PRO A 30 -9.30 -8.83 10.07
CA PRO A 30 -9.59 -7.44 10.40
C PRO A 30 -8.50 -6.48 9.88
N ALA A 31 -8.88 -5.25 9.56
CA ALA A 31 -7.95 -4.22 9.09
C ALA A 31 -6.73 -3.98 10.00
N PRO A 32 -6.84 -3.86 11.35
CA PRO A 32 -5.67 -3.68 12.20
C PRO A 32 -4.70 -4.86 12.12
N GLU A 33 -5.21 -6.10 12.15
CA GLU A 33 -4.41 -7.31 12.03
C GLU A 33 -3.72 -7.39 10.64
N TYR A 34 -4.43 -7.00 9.58
CA TYR A 34 -3.87 -6.92 8.24
C TYR A 34 -2.70 -5.94 8.16
N ILE A 35 -2.86 -4.74 8.71
CA ILE A 35 -1.84 -3.70 8.70
C ILE A 35 -0.64 -4.14 9.55
N GLU A 36 -0.87 -4.78 10.69
CA GLU A 36 0.19 -5.32 11.53
C GLU A 36 1.05 -6.36 10.78
N HIS A 37 0.41 -7.37 10.17
CA HIS A 37 1.12 -8.37 9.37
C HIS A 37 1.85 -7.73 8.18
N LEU A 38 1.24 -6.73 7.54
CA LEU A 38 1.87 -5.98 6.45
C LEU A 38 3.13 -5.26 6.91
N MET A 39 3.05 -4.47 7.98
CA MET A 39 4.18 -3.69 8.46
C MET A 39 5.30 -4.60 8.98
N ALA A 40 4.96 -5.68 9.68
CA ALA A 40 5.93 -6.69 10.11
C ALA A 40 6.62 -7.35 8.91
N TRP A 41 5.86 -7.71 7.86
CA TRP A 41 6.42 -8.27 6.63
C TRP A 41 7.33 -7.29 5.88
N VAL A 42 6.97 -6.00 5.81
CA VAL A 42 7.82 -4.97 5.22
C VAL A 42 9.14 -4.86 6.00
N GLN A 43 9.06 -4.73 7.32
CA GLN A 43 10.23 -4.62 8.20
C GLN A 43 11.15 -5.83 8.05
N ALA A 44 10.61 -7.05 8.10
CA ALA A 44 11.39 -8.28 7.93
C ALA A 44 12.10 -8.38 6.57
N ASN A 45 11.54 -7.80 5.50
CA ASN A 45 12.22 -7.74 4.21
C ASN A 45 13.32 -6.69 4.19
N VAL A 46 13.09 -5.52 4.79
CA VAL A 46 14.07 -4.44 4.87
C VAL A 46 15.29 -4.85 5.73
N ASP A 47 15.06 -5.58 6.82
CA ASP A 47 16.12 -6.07 7.71
C ASP A 47 16.87 -7.28 7.16
N ASN A 48 16.37 -7.89 6.07
CA ASN A 48 16.99 -9.07 5.48
C ASN A 48 18.15 -8.65 4.56
N GLU A 49 19.40 -8.84 5.01
CA GLU A 49 20.62 -8.51 4.25
C GLU A 49 20.70 -9.18 2.86
N SER A 50 19.98 -10.30 2.63
CA SER A 50 19.92 -10.93 1.31
C SER A 50 18.97 -10.21 0.34
N MET A 51 18.02 -9.45 0.85
CA MET A 51 17.05 -8.65 0.07
C MET A 51 17.48 -7.19 -0.02
N PHE A 52 17.96 -6.62 1.09
CA PHE A 52 18.48 -5.26 1.23
C PHE A 52 19.92 -5.30 1.78
N PRO A 53 20.91 -5.51 0.90
CA PRO A 53 22.31 -5.55 1.33
C PRO A 53 22.76 -4.20 1.91
N SER A 54 23.29 -4.23 3.13
CA SER A 54 23.81 -3.04 3.84
C SER A 54 25.29 -2.75 3.52
N ARG A 55 26.00 -3.73 2.95
CA ARG A 55 27.44 -3.66 2.66
C ARG A 55 27.69 -3.16 1.25
N ILE A 56 28.59 -2.17 1.13
CA ILE A 56 29.02 -1.63 -0.16
C ILE A 56 29.60 -2.76 -1.02
N GLY A 57 29.19 -2.81 -2.30
CA GLY A 57 29.68 -3.79 -3.27
C GLY A 57 28.88 -5.10 -3.31
N VAL A 58 27.91 -5.30 -2.42
CA VAL A 58 26.98 -6.44 -2.51
C VAL A 58 25.79 -6.06 -3.40
N PRO A 59 25.55 -6.74 -4.53
CA PRO A 59 24.44 -6.43 -5.42
C PRO A 59 23.10 -6.87 -4.83
N PHE A 60 22.04 -6.14 -5.15
CA PHE A 60 20.67 -6.58 -4.86
C PHE A 60 20.33 -7.90 -5.58
N PRO A 61 19.47 -8.75 -4.99
CA PRO A 61 19.08 -10.00 -5.64
C PRO A 61 18.26 -9.72 -6.91
N LYS A 62 18.26 -10.67 -7.86
CA LYS A 62 17.48 -10.58 -9.10
C LYS A 62 15.97 -10.42 -8.85
N THR A 63 15.50 -10.86 -7.68
CA THR A 63 14.10 -10.76 -7.24
C THR A 63 13.73 -9.40 -6.65
N PHE A 64 14.71 -8.50 -6.42
CA PHE A 64 14.50 -7.23 -5.74
C PHE A 64 13.41 -6.37 -6.39
N ALA A 65 13.44 -6.20 -7.71
CA ALA A 65 12.43 -5.41 -8.42
C ALA A 65 11.00 -6.00 -8.28
N ALA A 66 10.87 -7.33 -8.20
CA ALA A 66 9.58 -7.96 -7.94
C ALA A 66 9.14 -7.76 -6.49
N LEU A 67 10.08 -7.82 -5.53
CA LEU A 67 9.83 -7.53 -4.12
C LEU A 67 9.34 -6.09 -3.93
N ILE A 68 10.04 -5.10 -4.50
CA ILE A 68 9.65 -3.68 -4.40
C ILE A 68 8.27 -3.43 -4.98
N ARG A 69 7.95 -3.96 -6.17
CA ARG A 69 6.60 -3.82 -6.75
C ARG A 69 5.52 -4.40 -5.84
N ASN A 70 5.76 -5.59 -5.26
CA ASN A 70 4.82 -6.19 -4.31
C ASN A 70 4.71 -5.39 -3.01
N MET A 71 5.82 -4.87 -2.50
CA MET A 71 5.88 -4.05 -1.29
C MET A 71 5.07 -2.77 -1.46
N PHE A 72 5.30 -2.02 -2.55
CA PHE A 72 4.53 -0.82 -2.85
C PHE A 72 3.05 -1.15 -3.08
N LYS A 73 2.72 -2.21 -3.82
CA LYS A 73 1.31 -2.65 -3.99
C LYS A 73 0.62 -2.97 -2.67
N ARG A 74 1.33 -3.55 -1.69
CA ARG A 74 0.80 -3.79 -0.35
C ARG A 74 0.61 -2.49 0.43
N LEU A 75 1.63 -1.62 0.46
CA LEU A 75 1.58 -0.32 1.14
C LEU A 75 0.45 0.58 0.63
N TYR A 76 0.14 0.54 -0.68
CA TYR A 76 -1.03 1.22 -1.25
C TYR A 76 -2.32 0.91 -0.48
N ARG A 77 -2.51 -0.34 -0.05
CA ARG A 77 -3.74 -0.79 0.63
C ARG A 77 -3.94 -0.08 1.96
N VAL A 78 -2.86 0.35 2.61
CA VAL A 78 -2.92 1.13 3.84
C VAL A 78 -3.42 2.55 3.54
N TYR A 79 -2.90 3.21 2.50
CA TYR A 79 -3.43 4.49 2.04
C TYR A 79 -4.90 4.39 1.66
N ALA A 80 -5.25 3.41 0.82
CA ALA A 80 -6.63 3.17 0.41
C ALA A 80 -7.56 2.98 1.62
N HIS A 81 -7.13 2.23 2.63
CA HIS A 81 -7.90 2.04 3.85
C HIS A 81 -8.10 3.35 4.64
N ILE A 82 -7.04 4.16 4.78
CA ILE A 82 -7.11 5.43 5.51
C ILE A 82 -8.06 6.40 4.79
N TYR A 83 -7.90 6.63 3.48
CA TYR A 83 -8.76 7.53 2.72
C TYR A 83 -10.22 7.07 2.67
N CYS A 84 -10.49 5.77 2.57
CA CYS A 84 -11.86 5.26 2.46
C CYS A 84 -12.60 5.19 3.80
N HIS A 85 -11.91 4.99 4.92
CA HIS A 85 -12.56 4.66 6.21
C HIS A 85 -12.16 5.56 7.38
N HIS A 86 -10.99 6.18 7.35
CA HIS A 86 -10.46 6.96 8.46
C HIS A 86 -10.21 8.43 8.12
N TYR A 87 -10.59 8.88 6.92
CA TYR A 87 -10.43 10.27 6.50
C TYR A 87 -11.09 11.29 7.44
N PRO A 88 -12.32 11.06 7.97
CA PRO A 88 -12.91 11.98 8.94
C PRO A 88 -12.04 12.18 10.19
N VAL A 89 -11.45 11.10 10.72
CA VAL A 89 -10.54 11.15 11.86
C VAL A 89 -9.25 11.90 11.52
N ILE A 90 -8.72 11.71 10.31
CA ILE A 90 -7.53 12.44 9.83
C ILE A 90 -7.80 13.96 9.76
N ILE A 91 -8.98 14.37 9.30
CA ILE A 91 -9.40 15.78 9.28
C ILE A 91 -9.53 16.33 10.71
N GLU A 92 -10.21 15.60 11.61
CA GLU A 92 -10.39 16.02 13.00
C GLU A 92 -9.06 16.25 13.73
N LEU A 93 -8.03 15.48 13.38
CA LEU A 93 -6.67 15.62 13.92
C LEU A 93 -5.82 16.68 13.18
N GLY A 94 -6.33 17.30 12.12
CA GLY A 94 -5.59 18.26 11.28
C GLY A 94 -4.44 17.62 10.49
N LEU A 95 -4.49 16.31 10.24
CA LEU A 95 -3.40 15.55 9.61
C LEU A 95 -3.54 15.41 8.09
N GLU A 96 -4.61 15.93 7.50
CA GLU A 96 -4.88 15.89 6.06
C GLU A 96 -3.70 16.37 5.19
N PRO A 97 -3.03 17.52 5.48
CA PRO A 97 -1.89 17.96 4.67
C PRO A 97 -0.73 16.97 4.67
N HIS A 98 -0.49 16.29 5.79
CA HIS A 98 0.57 15.28 5.93
C HIS A 98 0.23 14.02 5.14
N LEU A 99 -1.02 13.53 5.24
CA LEU A 99 -1.49 12.38 4.48
C LEU A 99 -1.42 12.65 2.97
N ASN A 100 -1.91 13.81 2.53
CA ASN A 100 -1.94 14.20 1.12
C ASN A 100 -0.54 14.37 0.54
N THR A 101 0.38 15.01 1.29
CA THR A 101 1.77 15.17 0.85
C THR A 101 2.48 13.83 0.75
N SER A 102 2.33 12.98 1.77
CA SER A 102 2.91 11.63 1.78
C SER A 102 2.38 10.77 0.63
N PHE A 103 1.07 10.84 0.36
CA PHE A 103 0.45 10.09 -0.72
C PHE A 103 0.82 10.64 -2.11
N LYS A 104 0.90 11.97 -2.30
CA LYS A 104 1.37 12.56 -3.57
C LYS A 104 2.80 12.13 -3.88
N HIS A 105 3.70 12.17 -2.88
CA HIS A 105 5.07 11.68 -3.06
C HIS A 105 5.11 10.19 -3.42
N TYR A 106 4.30 9.37 -2.75
CA TYR A 106 4.17 7.94 -3.07
C TYR A 106 3.69 7.70 -4.51
N VAL A 107 2.68 8.45 -4.97
CA VAL A 107 2.15 8.37 -6.34
C VAL A 107 3.21 8.73 -7.37
N LEU A 108 3.89 9.86 -7.18
CA LEU A 108 4.95 10.32 -8.10
C LEU A 108 6.11 9.34 -8.16
N PHE A 109 6.52 8.74 -7.03
CA PHE A 109 7.57 7.73 -7.00
C PHE A 109 7.20 6.46 -7.78
N ILE A 110 5.93 6.03 -7.69
CA ILE A 110 5.44 4.88 -8.44
C ILE A 110 5.41 5.16 -9.94
N ASP A 111 5.01 6.36 -10.34
CA ASP A 111 4.95 6.79 -11.72
C ASP A 111 6.35 6.85 -12.34
N GLU A 112 7.27 7.58 -11.71
CA GLU A 112 8.67 7.74 -12.14
C GLU A 112 9.38 6.39 -12.35
N HIS A 113 9.14 5.43 -11.46
CA HIS A 113 9.78 4.12 -11.51
C HIS A 113 8.93 3.01 -12.16
N GLY A 114 7.75 3.35 -12.70
CA GLY A 114 6.85 2.40 -13.36
C GLY A 114 6.43 1.22 -12.48
N LEU A 115 6.28 1.43 -11.16
CA LEU A 115 6.01 0.34 -10.20
C LEU A 115 4.58 -0.22 -10.33
N ALA A 116 3.66 0.54 -10.92
CA ALA A 116 2.30 0.11 -11.24
C ALA A 116 2.21 -0.73 -12.54
N ASN A 117 3.28 -0.79 -13.34
CA ASN A 117 3.28 -1.49 -14.63
C ASN A 117 2.94 -2.97 -14.47
N GLY A 118 1.93 -3.43 -15.21
CA GLY A 118 1.44 -4.81 -15.15
C GLY A 118 0.29 -5.05 -14.17
N SER A 119 -0.20 -4.04 -13.45
CA SER A 119 -1.42 -4.13 -12.62
C SER A 119 -2.45 -3.11 -13.09
N LYS A 120 -3.43 -3.56 -13.90
CA LYS A 120 -4.50 -2.70 -14.44
C LYS A 120 -5.36 -2.04 -13.34
N ASP A 121 -5.35 -2.61 -12.15
CA ASP A 121 -6.17 -2.28 -10.99
C ASP A 121 -5.35 -1.74 -9.81
N PHE A 122 -4.10 -1.31 -10.04
CA PHE A 122 -3.19 -0.90 -8.95
C PHE A 122 -3.83 0.14 -8.03
N TRP A 123 -4.45 1.17 -8.62
CA TRP A 123 -4.99 2.32 -7.91
C TRP A 123 -6.42 2.14 -7.39
N GLY A 124 -7.02 0.96 -7.56
CA GLY A 124 -8.31 0.55 -6.98
C GLY A 124 -9.30 1.70 -6.69
N PRO A 125 -9.69 1.92 -5.42
CA PRO A 125 -10.69 2.94 -5.06
C PRO A 125 -10.17 4.40 -5.13
N LEU A 126 -8.86 4.60 -5.23
CA LEU A 126 -8.25 5.94 -5.27
C LEU A 126 -7.83 6.38 -6.69
N GLY A 127 -8.29 5.68 -7.73
CA GLY A 127 -7.93 5.96 -9.13
C GLY A 127 -8.10 7.43 -9.51
N ASP A 128 -9.29 7.99 -9.27
CA ASP A 128 -9.61 9.38 -9.61
C ASP A 128 -8.73 10.39 -8.84
N LEU A 129 -8.42 10.09 -7.57
CA LEU A 129 -7.53 10.92 -6.74
C LEU A 129 -6.11 10.91 -7.29
N VAL A 130 -5.60 9.72 -7.64
CA VAL A 130 -4.26 9.55 -8.23
C VAL A 130 -4.15 10.30 -9.54
N GLU A 131 -5.14 10.17 -10.42
CA GLU A 131 -5.15 10.91 -11.68
C GLU A 131 -5.14 12.43 -11.46
N SER A 132 -5.87 12.92 -10.45
CA SER A 132 -5.84 14.33 -10.06
C SER A 132 -4.44 14.77 -9.60
N MET A 133 -3.78 13.95 -8.78
CA MET A 133 -2.43 14.24 -8.28
C MET A 133 -1.38 14.27 -9.40
N LEU A 134 -1.48 13.39 -10.40
CA LEU A 134 -0.56 13.33 -11.54
C LEU A 134 -0.75 14.48 -12.53
N ARG A 135 -1.94 15.08 -12.60
CA ARG A 135 -2.22 16.27 -13.44
C ARG A 135 -1.77 17.59 -12.79
N SER A 136 -1.45 17.57 -11.50
CA SER A 136 -1.18 18.76 -10.71
C SER A 136 0.32 19.06 -10.65
N ASP A 137 0.81 19.86 -11.60
CA ASP A 137 2.16 20.46 -11.58
C ASP A 137 2.36 21.40 -10.36
#